data_AF-A0A1M4E4T4-F1
#
_entry.id   AF-A0A1M4E4T4-F1
#
_cell.length_a   1.000
_cell.length_b   1.000
_cell.length_c   1.000
_cell.angle_alpha   90.00
_cell.angle_beta   90.00
_cell.angle_gamma   90.00
#
_symmetry.space_group_name_H-M   'P 1'
#
loop_
_entity.id
_entity.type
_entity.pdbx_description
1 polymer ?
#
loop_
_entity_poly.entity_id
_entity_poly.type
_entity_poly.pdbx_seq_one_letter_code
_entity_poly.pdbx_strand_id
1 'polypeptide(L)'
;MPTKDQLLREAADKEALAVTFLRYARSLPETFDTLPSRPSDCEPFWRGPAAQRFLTQVLRLRRELDDLEDDCLATAESLRRRARRLREQAAQVPDPA
;
A
#
# COMPACT_ATOMS: atom_id res chain seq x y z
N MET A 1 -9.88 30.50 9.64
CA MET A 1 -8.82 30.12 8.68
C MET A 1 -7.83 29.25 9.43
N PRO A 2 -7.40 28.09 8.89
CA PRO A 2 -6.36 27.28 9.52
C PRO A 2 -5.05 28.08 9.61
N THR A 3 -4.28 27.89 10.68
CA THR A 3 -2.97 28.55 10.84
C THR A 3 -1.90 27.86 9.99
N LYS A 4 -0.82 28.57 9.68
CA LYS A 4 0.35 28.02 8.98
C LYS A 4 0.85 26.73 9.64
N ASP A 5 0.95 26.72 10.97
CA ASP A 5 1.39 25.55 11.74
C ASP A 5 0.41 24.37 11.63
N GLN A 6 -0.90 24.63 11.62
CA GLN A 6 -1.91 23.58 11.42
C GLN A 6 -1.77 22.94 10.04
N LEU A 7 -1.56 23.73 8.99
CA LEU A 7 -1.36 23.22 7.63
C LEU A 7 -0.08 22.40 7.50
N LEU A 8 1.02 22.86 8.11
CA LEU A 8 2.29 22.13 8.11
C LEU A 8 2.20 20.83 8.91
N ARG A 9 1.48 20.84 10.04
CA ARG A 9 1.23 19.64 10.84
C ARG A 9 0.42 18.62 10.05
N GLU A 10 -0.67 19.04 9.42
CA GLU A 10 -1.49 18.15 8.60
C GLU A 10 -0.69 17.58 7.41
N ALA A 11 0.16 18.40 6.77
CA ALA A 11 1.03 17.93 5.70
C ALA A 11 1.99 16.83 6.18
N ALA A 12 2.59 17.01 7.36
CA ALA A 12 3.48 16.04 7.97
C ALA A 12 2.74 14.73 8.32
N ASP A 13 1.55 14.82 8.90
CA ASP A 13 0.75 13.65 9.25
C ASP A 13 0.32 12.86 7.99
N LYS A 14 -0.05 13.56 6.90
CA LYS A 14 -0.35 12.92 5.60
C LYS A 14 0.87 12.21 5.00
N GLU A 15 2.06 12.79 5.12
CA GLU A 15 3.28 12.19 4.61
C GLU A 15 3.71 10.97 5.45
N ALA A 16 3.56 11.03 6.77
CA ALA A 16 3.79 9.88 7.64
C ALA A 16 2.86 8.70 7.30
N LEU A 17 1.59 9.00 7.00
CA LEU A 17 0.64 7.99 6.54
C LEU A 17 1.03 7.42 5.17
N ALA A 18 1.48 8.26 4.23
CA ALA A 18 1.96 7.79 2.92
C ALA A 18 3.16 6.82 3.05
N VAL A 19 4.10 7.11 3.95
CA VAL A 19 5.23 6.21 4.26
C VAL A 19 4.72 4.87 4.78
N THR A 20 3.68 4.88 5.62
CA THR A 20 3.08 3.65 6.15
C THR A 20 2.45 2.80 5.04
N PHE A 21 1.70 3.40 4.13
CA PHE A 21 1.13 2.69 2.98
C PHE A 21 2.21 2.11 2.06
N LEU A 22 3.30 2.83 1.80
CA LEU A 22 4.41 2.30 1.01
C LEU A 22 5.12 1.12 1.68
N ARG A 23 5.25 1.15 3.00
CA ARG A 23 5.79 0.02 3.75
C ARG A 23 4.89 -1.20 3.59
N TYR A 24 3.57 -1.02 3.69
CA TYR A 24 2.63 -2.12 3.49
C TYR A 24 2.69 -2.68 2.07
N ALA A 25 2.64 -1.83 1.05
CA ALA A 25 2.77 -2.23 -0.35
C ALA A 25 3.97 -3.15 -0.56
N ARG A 26 5.14 -2.78 -0.02
CA ARG A 26 6.37 -3.59 -0.13
C ARG A 26 6.31 -4.94 0.59
N SER A 27 5.57 -5.04 1.70
CA SER A 27 5.49 -6.26 2.50
C SER A 27 4.43 -7.26 2.03
N LEU A 28 3.46 -6.82 1.20
CA LEU A 28 2.37 -7.70 0.77
C LEU A 28 2.86 -8.86 -0.12
N PRO A 29 3.72 -8.65 -1.14
CA PRO A 29 4.22 -9.74 -1.99
C PRO A 29 4.95 -10.83 -1.19
N GLU A 30 5.74 -10.42 -0.19
CA GLU A 30 6.54 -11.31 0.66
C GLU A 30 5.67 -12.34 1.41
N THR A 31 4.40 -12.03 1.66
CA THR A 31 3.46 -12.92 2.37
C THR A 31 3.24 -14.24 1.64
N PHE A 32 3.36 -14.25 0.31
CA PHE A 32 3.08 -15.42 -0.52
C PHE A 32 4.34 -16.06 -1.12
N ASP A 33 5.55 -15.56 -0.86
CA ASP A 33 6.78 -16.10 -1.48
C ASP A 33 7.01 -17.59 -1.20
N THR A 34 6.51 -18.10 -0.07
CA THR A 34 6.63 -19.51 0.32
C THR A 34 5.51 -20.41 -0.22
N LEU A 35 4.48 -19.84 -0.84
CA LEU A 35 3.31 -20.58 -1.30
C LEU A 35 3.46 -21.05 -2.76
N PRO A 36 2.98 -22.27 -3.09
CA PRO A 36 2.96 -22.81 -4.44
C PRO A 36 2.42 -21.81 -5.47
N SER A 37 3.17 -21.64 -6.56
CA SER A 37 2.81 -20.76 -7.68
C SER A 37 2.48 -21.56 -8.94
N ARG A 38 2.93 -22.81 -9.00
CA ARG A 38 2.77 -23.73 -10.12
C ARG A 38 2.26 -25.08 -9.64
N PRO A 39 1.63 -25.88 -10.52
CA PRO A 39 1.22 -27.23 -10.17
C PRO A 39 2.35 -28.10 -9.63
N SER A 40 3.56 -27.98 -10.20
CA SER A 40 4.77 -28.69 -9.76
C SER A 40 5.16 -28.38 -8.31
N ASP A 41 4.84 -27.19 -7.82
CA ASP A 41 5.18 -26.76 -6.46
C ASP A 41 4.26 -27.45 -5.43
N CYS A 42 3.08 -27.91 -5.86
CA CYS A 42 2.12 -28.65 -5.03
C CYS A 42 2.41 -30.16 -4.97
N GLU A 43 3.00 -30.74 -6.03
CA GLU A 43 3.23 -32.18 -6.20
C GLU A 43 3.93 -32.89 -5.02
N PRO A 44 4.87 -32.26 -4.28
CA PRO A 44 5.49 -32.86 -3.11
C PRO A 44 4.54 -33.04 -1.93
N PHE A 45 3.50 -32.22 -1.83
CA PHE A 45 2.59 -32.20 -0.70
C PHE A 45 1.29 -32.91 -1.06
N TRP A 46 0.59 -32.41 -2.08
CA TRP A 46 -0.77 -32.82 -2.43
C TRP A 46 -0.83 -33.18 -3.92
N ARG A 47 -1.64 -34.17 -4.28
CA ARG A 47 -1.84 -34.59 -5.67
C ARG A 47 -3.31 -34.61 -6.05
N GLY A 48 -3.57 -34.54 -7.35
CA GLY A 48 -4.93 -34.64 -7.91
C GLY A 48 -5.79 -33.40 -7.65
N PRO A 49 -7.13 -33.55 -7.59
CA PRO A 49 -8.07 -32.41 -7.53
C PRO A 49 -7.89 -31.48 -6.33
N ALA A 50 -7.38 -31.99 -5.19
CA ALA A 50 -7.11 -31.16 -4.01
C ALA A 50 -5.98 -30.16 -4.25
N ALA A 51 -4.90 -30.58 -4.93
CA ALA A 51 -3.79 -29.72 -5.31
C ALA A 51 -4.23 -28.62 -6.29
N GLN A 52 -5.09 -28.95 -7.25
CA GLN A 52 -5.64 -27.97 -8.20
C GLN A 52 -6.52 -26.91 -7.52
N ARG A 53 -7.38 -27.32 -6.57
CA ARG A 53 -8.20 -26.37 -5.80
C ARG A 53 -7.35 -25.44 -4.95
N PHE A 54 -6.35 -25.99 -4.27
CA PHE A 54 -5.43 -25.19 -3.46
C PHE A 54 -4.66 -24.18 -4.32
N LEU A 55 -4.06 -24.63 -5.43
CA LEU A 55 -3.32 -23.75 -6.33
C LEU A 55 -4.23 -22.64 -6.89
N THR A 56 -5.44 -22.99 -7.32
CA THR A 56 -6.43 -22.00 -7.80
C THR A 56 -6.72 -20.95 -6.73
N GLN A 57 -6.89 -21.36 -5.48
CA GLN A 57 -7.15 -20.44 -4.37
C GLN A 57 -5.94 -19.55 -4.08
N VAL A 58 -4.73 -20.10 -4.07
CA VAL A 58 -3.49 -19.33 -3.85
C VAL A 58 -3.29 -18.31 -4.97
N LEU A 59 -3.47 -18.71 -6.23
CA LEU A 59 -3.35 -17.80 -7.37
C LEU A 59 -4.38 -16.67 -7.34
N ARG A 60 -5.60 -16.97 -6.88
CA ARG A 60 -6.62 -15.93 -6.66
C ARG A 60 -6.19 -14.95 -5.58
N LEU A 61 -5.74 -15.44 -4.43
CA LEU A 61 -5.29 -14.59 -3.32
C LEU A 61 -4.08 -13.73 -3.70
N ARG A 62 -3.16 -14.23 -4.52
CA ARG A 62 -2.05 -13.44 -5.07
C ARG A 62 -2.56 -12.23 -5.86
N ARG A 63 -3.55 -12.42 -6.74
CA ARG A 63 -4.15 -11.30 -7.50
C ARG A 63 -4.84 -10.29 -6.59
N GLU A 64 -5.59 -10.76 -5.59
CA GLU A 64 -6.24 -9.88 -4.61
C GLU A 64 -5.20 -9.08 -3.79
N LEU A 65 -4.00 -9.64 -3.57
CA LEU A 65 -2.89 -8.92 -2.96
C LEU A 65 -2.21 -7.94 -3.92
N ASP A 66 -2.03 -8.29 -5.19
CA ASP A 66 -1.48 -7.38 -6.19
C ASP A 66 -2.39 -6.14 -6.31
N ASP A 67 -3.71 -6.34 -6.33
CA ASP A 67 -4.70 -5.25 -6.32
C ASP A 67 -4.57 -4.39 -5.04
N LEU A 68 -4.36 -5.01 -3.88
CA LEU A 68 -4.17 -4.31 -2.61
C LEU A 68 -2.83 -3.54 -2.55
N GLU A 69 -1.77 -4.07 -3.15
CA GLU A 69 -0.49 -3.38 -3.30
C GLU A 69 -0.69 -2.10 -4.12
N ASP A 70 -1.34 -2.22 -5.28
CA ASP A 70 -1.62 -1.08 -6.16
C ASP A 70 -2.45 0.00 -5.45
N ASP A 71 -3.49 -0.41 -4.69
CA ASP A 71 -4.29 0.51 -3.88
C ASP A 71 -3.47 1.21 -2.80
N CYS A 72 -2.53 0.51 -2.16
CA CYS A 72 -1.61 1.11 -1.19
C CYS A 72 -0.69 2.13 -1.85
N LEU A 73 -0.13 1.82 -3.02
CA LEU A 73 0.73 2.72 -3.80
C LEU A 73 -0.03 3.97 -4.24
N ALA A 74 -1.23 3.80 -4.81
CA ALA A 74 -2.09 4.90 -5.24
C ALA A 74 -2.50 5.80 -4.06
N THR A 75 -2.83 5.21 -2.92
CA THR A 75 -3.17 5.93 -1.70
C THR A 75 -1.98 6.74 -1.18
N ALA A 76 -0.79 6.14 -1.13
CA ALA A 76 0.42 6.84 -0.72
C ALA A 76 0.74 8.04 -1.63
N GLU A 77 0.58 7.88 -2.94
CA GLU A 77 0.78 8.97 -3.89
C GLU A 77 -0.25 10.09 -3.72
N SER A 78 -1.53 9.74 -3.52
CA SER A 78 -2.60 10.70 -3.24
C SER A 78 -2.33 11.50 -1.95
N LEU A 79 -1.86 10.83 -0.90
CA LEU A 79 -1.48 11.47 0.36
C LEU A 79 -0.30 12.43 0.19
N ARG A 80 0.73 12.03 -0.56
CA ARG A 80 1.88 12.91 -0.89
C ARG A 80 1.45 14.14 -1.68
N ARG A 81 0.58 13.97 -2.68
CA ARG A 81 0.01 15.08 -3.46
C ARG A 81 -0.78 16.05 -2.56
N ARG A 82 -1.54 15.52 -1.60
CA ARG A 82 -2.27 16.34 -0.60
C ARG A 82 -1.32 17.08 0.35
N ALA A 83 -0.30 16.40 0.87
CA ALA A 83 0.71 17.02 1.75
C ALA A 83 1.44 18.18 1.04
N ARG A 84 1.80 17.99 -0.24
CA ARG A 84 2.39 19.05 -1.06
C ARG A 84 1.48 20.27 -1.18
N ARG A 85 0.19 20.06 -1.51
CA ARG A 85 -0.79 21.16 -1.58
C ARG A 85 -0.95 21.89 -0.25
N LEU A 86 -0.94 21.17 0.87
CA LEU A 86 -1.00 21.79 2.20
C LEU A 86 0.22 22.66 2.51
N ARG A 87 1.42 22.24 2.09
CA ARG A 87 2.64 23.07 2.19
C ARG A 87 2.59 24.31 1.30
N GLU A 88 2.08 24.16 0.08
CA GLU A 88 1.87 25.28 -0.85
C GLU A 88 0.86 26.28 -0.28
N GLN A 89 -0.21 25.80 0.38
CA GLN A 89 -1.16 26.67 1.11
C GLN A 89 -0.50 27.34 2.32
N ALA A 90 0.28 26.60 3.12
CA ALA A 90 0.98 27.17 4.27
C ALA A 90 1.96 28.28 3.88
N ALA A 91 2.60 28.17 2.71
CA ALA A 91 3.49 29.21 2.16
C ALA A 91 2.75 30.50 1.75
N GLN A 92 1.44 30.42 1.53
CA GLN A 92 0.59 31.58 1.20
C GLN A 92 0.00 32.25 2.44
N VAL A 93 0.09 31.62 3.62
CA VAL A 93 -0.38 32.20 4.87
C VAL A 93 0.71 33.13 5.42
N PRO A 94 0.43 34.43 5.62
CA PRO A 94 1.38 35.37 6.22
C PRO A 94 1.80 34.90 7.63
N ASP A 95 3.07 35.04 7.97
CA ASP A 95 3.52 34.78 9.35
C ASP A 95 2.82 35.76 10.31
N PRO A 96 2.36 35.28 11.48
CA PRO A 96 1.82 36.17 12.49
C PRO A 96 2.93 37.15 12.91
N ALA A 97 2.62 38.44 12.82
CA ALA A 97 3.49 39.54 13.23
C ALA A 97 3.84 39.49 14.72
#